data_AF-A0A151IVC3-F1
#
_entry.id   AF-A0A151IVC3-F1
#
_cell.length_a   1.000
_cell.length_b   1.000
_cell.length_c   1.000
_cell.angle_alpha   90.00
_cell.angle_beta   90.00
_cell.angle_gamma   90.00
#
_symmetry.space_group_name_H-M   'P 1'
#
loop_
_entity.id
_entity.type
_entity.pdbx_description
1 polymer ?
#
loop_
_entity_poly.entity_id
_entity_poly.type
_entity_poly.pdbx_seq_one_letter_code
_entity_poly.pdbx_strand_id
1 'polypeptide(L)'
;MEVGGDRLNFLDVTVIRDNELIEFDWYHKPTFSGRYLNFWSQHAVSQKIGTIAGLVDRVILLSNPKFHFDNLCFVIKVLLENDYPLSFIFENINNRLKNIIMASNRKRVVSDNSVDVVQPSWFTVPFVRGITEKFNRLNSEHMRVSFYSVNKLREFIRVHKDPLPRGKKSKVVYKMQELRRELCGTDV
;
A
#
# COMPACT_ATOMS: atom_id res chain seq x y z
N MET A 1 8.84 22.03 30.11
CA MET A 1 7.74 21.77 29.16
C MET A 1 8.35 21.82 27.77
N GLU A 2 8.34 20.72 27.02
CA GLU A 2 8.63 20.79 25.59
C GLU A 2 7.50 21.58 24.93
N VAL A 3 7.84 22.74 24.35
CA VAL A 3 6.91 23.49 23.51
C VAL A 3 6.83 22.72 22.19
N GLY A 4 5.78 21.91 22.03
CA GLY A 4 5.52 21.19 20.78
C GLY A 4 5.26 22.20 19.66
N GLY A 5 5.97 22.07 18.55
CA GLY A 5 5.76 22.91 17.36
C GLY A 5 4.41 22.67 16.70
N ASP A 6 4.08 23.49 15.69
CA ASP A 6 2.77 23.46 15.00
C ASP A 6 2.57 22.23 14.07
N ARG A 7 3.56 21.32 13.99
CA ARG A 7 3.53 20.15 13.13
C ARG A 7 4.00 18.90 13.86
N LEU A 8 3.29 17.80 13.69
CA LEU A 8 3.63 16.49 14.23
C LEU A 8 3.50 15.40 13.15
N ASN A 9 4.59 14.71 12.86
CA ASN A 9 4.58 13.58 11.93
C ASN A 9 4.21 12.29 12.65
N PHE A 10 3.15 11.62 12.21
CA PHE A 10 2.69 10.35 12.76
C PHE A 10 2.30 9.38 11.65
N LEU A 11 2.99 8.23 11.58
CA LEU A 11 2.83 7.23 10.53
C LEU A 11 2.96 7.85 9.13
N ASP A 12 1.89 7.83 8.35
CA ASP A 12 1.79 8.35 6.98
C ASP A 12 1.18 9.77 6.94
N VAL A 13 1.03 10.47 8.07
CA VAL A 13 0.36 11.77 8.12
C VAL A 13 1.16 12.80 8.88
N THR A 14 1.22 14.03 8.36
CA THR A 14 1.64 15.22 9.12
C THR A 14 0.39 15.90 9.66
N VAL A 15 0.27 15.93 10.98
CA VAL A 15 -0.76 16.70 11.68
C VAL A 15 -0.26 18.14 11.81
N ILE A 16 -1.05 19.08 11.33
CA ILE A 16 -0.73 20.51 11.31
C ILE A 16 -1.77 21.22 12.16
N ARG A 17 -1.32 22.00 13.15
CA ARG A 17 -2.18 22.92 13.89
C ARG A 17 -2.17 24.26 13.17
N ASP A 18 -3.31 24.64 12.62
CA ASP A 18 -3.54 25.96 12.04
C ASP A 18 -4.59 26.69 12.88
N ASN A 19 -4.12 27.50 13.83
CA ASN A 19 -4.95 28.15 14.85
C ASN A 19 -5.81 27.13 15.62
N GLU A 20 -7.14 27.17 15.45
CA GLU A 20 -8.12 26.26 16.07
C GLU A 20 -8.43 25.02 15.23
N LEU A 21 -7.89 24.93 14.01
CA LEU A 21 -8.13 23.82 13.09
C LEU A 21 -6.96 22.84 13.08
N ILE A 22 -7.30 21.56 12.92
CA ILE A 22 -6.35 20.48 12.69
C ILE A 22 -6.45 20.08 11.23
N GLU A 23 -5.31 20.10 10.56
CA GLU A 23 -5.19 19.67 9.18
C GLU A 23 -4.23 18.49 9.06
N PHE A 24 -4.41 17.75 8.00
CA PHE A 24 -3.66 16.56 7.69
C PHE A 24 -3.04 16.69 6.30
N ASP A 25 -1.79 16.28 6.19
CA ASP A 25 -1.09 16.14 4.92
C ASP A 25 -0.40 14.77 4.85
N TRP A 26 -0.17 14.25 3.65
CA TRP A 26 0.44 12.95 3.45
C TRP A 26 1.94 13.02 3.71
N TYR A 27 2.39 12.37 4.78
CA TYR A 27 3.79 12.41 5.20
C TYR A 27 4.61 11.29 4.56
N HIS A 28 5.81 11.66 4.12
CA HIS A 28 6.86 10.73 3.71
C HIS A 28 8.06 10.89 4.63
N LYS A 29 8.58 9.76 5.13
CA LYS A 29 9.85 9.77 5.87
C LYS A 29 10.98 10.29 4.96
N PRO A 30 11.99 11.00 5.50
CA PRO A 30 13.13 11.46 4.71
C PRO A 30 13.89 10.33 3.99
N THR A 31 13.79 9.11 4.51
CA THR A 31 14.39 7.90 3.94
C THR A 31 13.51 7.21 2.89
N PHE A 32 12.41 7.84 2.46
CA PHE A 32 11.50 7.29 1.48
C PHE A 32 12.17 7.20 0.10
N SER A 33 12.20 6.00 -0.48
CA SER A 33 12.94 5.73 -1.72
C SER A 33 12.14 5.98 -3.01
N GLY A 34 10.85 6.27 -2.93
CA GLY A 34 10.00 6.38 -4.12
C GLY A 34 9.74 5.05 -4.85
N ARG A 35 10.20 3.91 -4.31
CA ARG A 35 10.09 2.63 -5.00
C ARG A 35 8.74 1.96 -4.74
N TYR A 36 7.98 1.76 -5.82
CA TYR A 36 6.74 1.00 -5.85
C TYR A 36 6.87 -0.20 -6.79
N LEU A 37 5.75 -0.87 -7.07
CA LEU A 37 5.69 -1.97 -8.02
C LEU A 37 6.07 -1.47 -9.41
N ASN A 38 7.22 -1.88 -9.95
CA ASN A 38 7.63 -1.46 -11.30
C ASN A 38 6.64 -1.92 -12.39
N PHE A 39 6.37 -1.08 -13.39
CA PHE A 39 5.39 -1.38 -14.44
C PHE A 39 5.76 -2.59 -15.31
N TRP A 40 7.03 -2.90 -15.48
CA TRP A 40 7.49 -4.04 -16.29
C TRP A 40 7.63 -5.35 -15.51
N SER A 41 7.42 -5.30 -14.20
CA SER A 41 7.49 -6.48 -13.34
C SER A 41 6.45 -7.56 -13.70
N GLN A 42 6.76 -8.82 -13.34
CA GLN A 42 5.92 -10.00 -13.57
C GLN A 42 4.69 -10.04 -12.64
N HIS A 43 3.83 -9.04 -12.80
CA HIS A 43 2.63 -8.81 -12.00
C HIS A 43 1.45 -8.50 -12.92
N ALA A 44 0.27 -8.98 -12.52
CA ALA A 44 -0.96 -8.72 -13.25
C ALA A 44 -1.24 -7.20 -13.34
N VAL A 45 -1.85 -6.77 -14.44
CA VAL A 45 -2.22 -5.35 -14.64
C VAL A 45 -3.11 -4.85 -13.50
N SER A 46 -4.01 -5.69 -12.96
CA SER A 46 -4.85 -5.37 -11.82
C SER A 46 -4.07 -4.94 -10.58
N GLN A 47 -2.89 -5.53 -10.33
CA GLN A 47 -2.03 -5.14 -9.21
C GLN A 47 -1.39 -3.77 -9.45
N LYS A 48 -1.01 -3.48 -10.70
CA LYS A 48 -0.46 -2.18 -11.11
C LYS A 48 -1.50 -1.07 -10.97
N ILE A 49 -2.74 -1.34 -11.39
CA ILE A 49 -3.90 -0.48 -11.14
C ILE A 49 -4.13 -0.30 -9.64
N GLY A 50 -4.05 -1.38 -8.87
CA GLY A 50 -4.16 -1.35 -7.40
C GLY A 50 -3.11 -0.46 -6.73
N THR A 51 -1.88 -0.43 -7.23
CA THR A 51 -0.84 0.50 -6.77
C THR A 51 -1.26 1.95 -6.97
N ILE A 52 -1.74 2.32 -8.17
CA ILE A 52 -2.23 3.67 -8.46
C ILE A 52 -3.41 4.02 -7.54
N ALA A 53 -4.38 3.11 -7.44
CA ALA A 53 -5.57 3.31 -6.62
C ALA A 53 -5.22 3.56 -5.15
N GLY A 54 -4.31 2.77 -4.58
CA GLY A 54 -3.87 2.94 -3.19
C GLY A 54 -3.13 4.26 -2.94
N LEU A 55 -2.39 4.78 -3.92
CA LEU A 55 -1.75 6.09 -3.81
C LEU A 55 -2.77 7.22 -3.86
N VAL A 56 -3.71 7.17 -4.82
CA VAL A 56 -4.80 8.15 -4.92
C VAL A 56 -5.65 8.14 -3.65
N ASP A 57 -5.96 6.96 -3.11
CA ASP A 57 -6.70 6.83 -1.86
C ASP A 57 -5.99 7.52 -0.69
N ARG A 58 -4.68 7.38 -0.57
CA ARG A 58 -3.92 8.07 0.48
C ARG A 58 -4.02 9.58 0.34
N VAL A 59 -3.87 10.11 -0.88
CA VAL A 59 -4.01 11.55 -1.11
C VAL A 59 -5.40 12.03 -0.69
N ILE A 60 -6.44 11.39 -1.20
CA ILE A 60 -7.82 11.88 -1.01
C ILE A 60 -8.33 11.64 0.42
N LEU A 61 -7.97 10.52 1.05
CA LEU A 61 -8.51 10.12 2.35
C LEU A 61 -7.66 10.58 3.54
N LEU A 62 -6.37 10.81 3.36
CA LEU A 62 -5.47 11.18 4.47
C LEU A 62 -5.08 12.65 4.50
N SER A 63 -5.30 13.42 3.42
CA SER A 63 -4.92 14.83 3.37
C SER A 63 -6.10 15.77 3.15
N ASN A 64 -5.99 17.00 3.64
CA ASN A 64 -6.97 18.05 3.39
C ASN A 64 -6.97 18.47 1.91
N PRO A 65 -8.11 18.92 1.34
CA PRO A 65 -8.23 19.27 -0.08
C PRO A 65 -7.17 20.23 -0.63
N LYS A 66 -6.65 21.13 0.22
CA LYS A 66 -5.62 22.09 -0.18
C LYS A 66 -4.28 21.45 -0.55
N PHE A 67 -4.00 20.24 -0.03
CA PHE A 67 -2.77 19.50 -0.33
C PHE A 67 -2.94 18.48 -1.45
N HIS A 68 -4.17 18.27 -1.95
CA HIS A 68 -4.45 17.20 -2.93
C HIS A 68 -3.70 17.39 -4.24
N PHE A 69 -3.56 18.63 -4.71
CA PHE A 69 -2.89 18.94 -5.96
C PHE A 69 -1.40 18.54 -5.91
N ASP A 70 -0.67 19.06 -4.93
CA ASP A 70 0.76 18.78 -4.76
C ASP A 70 1.02 17.29 -4.55
N ASN A 71 0.19 16.64 -3.73
CA ASN A 71 0.27 15.21 -3.47
C ASN A 71 -0.02 14.37 -4.73
N LEU A 72 -0.99 14.76 -5.57
CA LEU A 72 -1.23 14.08 -6.86
C LEU A 72 -0.08 14.29 -7.84
N CYS A 73 0.48 15.49 -7.92
CA CYS A 73 1.69 15.75 -8.72
C CYS A 73 2.85 14.87 -8.27
N PHE A 74 3.03 14.71 -6.96
CA PHE A 74 4.01 13.80 -6.38
C PHE A 74 3.72 12.33 -6.76
N VAL A 75 2.49 11.86 -6.66
CA VAL A 75 2.10 10.50 -7.08
C VAL A 75 2.45 10.25 -8.55
N ILE A 76 2.14 11.20 -9.45
CA ILE A 76 2.45 11.08 -10.88
C ILE A 76 3.96 10.97 -11.09
N LYS A 77 4.75 11.84 -10.44
CA LYS A 77 6.22 11.79 -10.51
C LYS A 77 6.75 10.43 -10.09
N VAL A 78 6.30 9.93 -8.94
CA VAL A 78 6.76 8.65 -8.40
C VAL A 78 6.36 7.48 -9.31
N LEU A 79 5.15 7.49 -9.88
CA LEU A 79 4.73 6.44 -10.81
C LEU A 79 5.57 6.43 -12.10
N LEU A 80 5.96 7.62 -12.61
CA LEU A 80 6.87 7.73 -13.75
C LEU A 80 8.26 7.16 -13.44
N GLU A 81 8.78 7.42 -12.24
CA GLU A 81 10.05 6.84 -11.76
C GLU A 81 9.98 5.30 -11.58
N ASN A 82 8.78 4.71 -11.60
CA ASN A 82 8.53 3.27 -11.59
C ASN A 82 8.06 2.73 -12.97
N ASP A 83 8.35 3.46 -14.05
CA ASP A 83 8.11 3.12 -15.46
C ASP A 83 6.63 3.00 -15.88
N TYR A 84 5.71 3.62 -15.14
CA TYR A 84 4.30 3.63 -15.55
C TYR A 84 4.09 4.58 -16.75
N PRO A 85 3.40 4.15 -17.82
CA PRO A 85 3.04 5.03 -18.92
C PRO A 85 2.09 6.15 -18.48
N LEU A 86 2.33 7.39 -18.93
CA LEU A 86 1.51 8.56 -18.58
C LEU A 86 0.01 8.36 -18.84
N SER A 87 -0.35 7.83 -20.02
CA SER A 87 -1.74 7.56 -20.37
C SER A 87 -2.41 6.61 -19.37
N PHE A 88 -1.69 5.55 -19.00
CA PHE A 88 -2.15 4.57 -18.02
C PHE A 88 -2.32 5.19 -16.63
N ILE A 89 -1.41 6.08 -16.22
CA ILE A 89 -1.50 6.82 -14.94
C ILE A 89 -2.77 7.66 -14.92
N PHE A 90 -2.94 8.57 -15.88
CA PHE A 90 -4.06 9.51 -15.90
C PHE A 90 -5.41 8.81 -16.01
N GLU A 91 -5.52 7.78 -16.85
CA GLU A 91 -6.75 6.99 -16.99
C GLU A 91 -7.16 6.38 -15.64
N ASN A 92 -6.22 5.73 -14.95
CA ASN A 92 -6.52 5.03 -13.70
C ASN A 92 -6.74 5.98 -12.51
N ILE A 93 -6.03 7.12 -12.46
CA ILE A 93 -6.31 8.17 -11.47
C ILE A 93 -7.73 8.70 -11.66
N ASN A 94 -8.11 9.07 -12.88
CA ASN A 94 -9.44 9.59 -13.18
C ASN A 94 -10.55 8.58 -12.85
N ASN A 95 -10.35 7.31 -13.22
CA ASN A 95 -11.29 6.24 -12.90
C ASN A 95 -11.42 6.06 -11.37
N ARG A 96 -10.31 6.14 -10.62
CA ARG A 96 -10.36 6.03 -9.16
C ARG A 96 -11.09 7.19 -8.51
N LEU A 97 -10.82 8.43 -8.93
CA LEU A 97 -11.50 9.62 -8.40
C LEU A 97 -13.01 9.56 -8.65
N LYS A 98 -13.44 9.17 -9.86
CA LYS A 98 -14.87 8.94 -10.17
C LYS A 98 -15.49 7.91 -9.23
N ASN A 99 -14.80 6.80 -8.98
CA ASN A 99 -15.30 5.75 -8.09
C ASN A 99 -15.45 6.24 -6.63
N ILE A 100 -14.50 7.03 -6.12
CA ILE A 100 -14.58 7.62 -4.77
C ILE A 100 -15.80 8.54 -4.65
N ILE A 101 -16.01 9.41 -5.64
CA ILE A 101 -17.15 10.34 -5.68
C ILE A 101 -18.47 9.57 -5.74
N MET A 102 -18.58 8.57 -6.63
CA MET A 102 -19.78 7.74 -6.76
C MET A 102 -20.08 6.94 -5.49
N ALA A 103 -19.06 6.39 -4.83
CA ALA A 103 -19.24 5.64 -3.58
C ALA A 103 -19.75 6.53 -2.44
N SER A 104 -19.26 7.77 -2.34
CA SER A 104 -19.77 8.76 -1.39
C SER A 104 -21.25 9.07 -1.61
N ASN A 105 -21.67 9.20 -2.87
CA ASN A 105 -23.07 9.44 -3.23
C ASN A 105 -23.97 8.24 -2.91
N ARG A 106 -23.51 7.01 -3.15
CA ARG A 106 -24.28 5.80 -2.82
C ARG A 106 -24.50 5.65 -1.32
N LYS A 107 -23.50 5.95 -0.48
CA LYS A 107 -23.66 5.91 1.00
C LYS A 107 -24.76 6.83 1.51
N ARG A 108 -25.17 7.85 0.76
CA ARG A 108 -26.29 8.73 1.12
C ARG A 108 -27.67 8.17 0.76
N VAL A 109 -27.76 7.08 -0.01
CA VAL A 109 -29.01 6.63 -0.67
C VAL A 109 -29.41 5.18 -0.32
N VAL A 110 -28.66 4.45 0.51
CA VAL A 110 -29.03 3.04 0.77
C VAL A 110 -30.17 2.93 1.77
N SER A 111 -31.37 2.61 1.26
CA SER A 111 -32.39 1.84 1.97
C SER A 111 -32.01 0.36 2.00
N ASP A 112 -32.29 -0.27 3.14
CA ASP A 112 -31.97 -1.65 3.45
C ASP A 112 -32.81 -2.60 2.59
N ASN A 113 -32.20 -3.20 1.58
CA ASN A 113 -32.74 -4.37 0.88
C ASN A 113 -31.57 -5.29 0.56
N SER A 114 -31.20 -6.14 1.51
CA SER A 114 -30.19 -7.17 1.33
C SER A 114 -30.80 -8.34 0.54
N VAL A 115 -30.51 -8.39 -0.76
CA VAL A 115 -30.69 -9.62 -1.54
C VAL A 115 -29.46 -10.50 -1.29
N ASP A 116 -29.66 -11.75 -0.89
CA ASP A 116 -28.59 -12.73 -0.73
C ASP A 116 -27.90 -13.00 -2.08
N VAL A 117 -26.77 -12.35 -2.32
CA VAL A 117 -25.94 -12.58 -3.51
C VAL A 117 -25.03 -13.78 -3.23
N VAL A 118 -25.27 -14.89 -3.94
CA VAL A 118 -24.40 -16.07 -3.91
C VAL A 118 -22.99 -15.68 -4.33
N GLN A 119 -22.01 -15.91 -3.45
CA GLN A 119 -20.61 -15.55 -3.70
C GLN A 119 -19.93 -16.62 -4.56
N PRO A 120 -19.20 -16.23 -5.63
CA PRO A 120 -18.47 -17.17 -6.46
C PRO A 120 -17.23 -17.74 -5.76
N SER A 121 -16.86 -18.96 -6.13
CA SER A 121 -15.60 -19.59 -5.73
C SER A 121 -14.39 -18.97 -6.44
N TRP A 122 -13.22 -18.96 -5.80
CA TRP A 122 -12.00 -18.37 -6.35
C TRP A 122 -10.99 -19.44 -6.78
N PHE A 123 -10.59 -19.37 -8.05
CA PHE A 123 -9.50 -20.15 -8.62
C PHE A 123 -8.25 -19.28 -8.76
N THR A 124 -7.23 -19.58 -7.97
CA THR A 124 -6.05 -18.71 -7.81
C THR A 124 -4.83 -19.32 -8.47
N VAL A 125 -4.21 -18.60 -9.42
CA VAL A 125 -3.06 -19.08 -10.19
C VAL A 125 -1.88 -18.11 -10.16
N PRO A 126 -0.64 -18.59 -10.29
CA PRO A 126 0.52 -17.70 -10.38
C PRO A 126 0.44 -16.87 -11.66
N PHE A 127 0.83 -15.59 -11.60
CA PHE A 127 0.83 -14.72 -12.77
C PHE A 127 2.05 -15.00 -13.66
N VAL A 128 1.78 -15.39 -14.90
CA VAL A 128 2.75 -15.51 -15.98
C VAL A 128 2.24 -14.75 -17.20
N ARG A 129 2.90 -13.63 -17.51
CA ARG A 129 2.54 -12.74 -18.62
C ARG A 129 2.39 -13.52 -19.93
N GLY A 130 1.30 -13.28 -20.67
CA GLY A 130 0.98 -13.96 -21.93
C GLY A 130 0.41 -15.38 -21.80
N ILE A 131 0.52 -16.02 -20.63
CA ILE A 131 0.00 -17.36 -20.38
C ILE A 131 -1.23 -17.31 -19.48
N THR A 132 -1.06 -16.82 -18.23
CA THR A 132 -2.10 -16.94 -17.21
C THR A 132 -3.25 -15.97 -17.42
N GLU A 133 -3.04 -14.90 -18.17
CA GLU A 133 -4.10 -13.97 -18.60
C GLU A 133 -5.19 -14.70 -19.38
N LYS A 134 -4.80 -15.74 -20.13
CA LYS A 134 -5.74 -16.60 -20.85
C LYS A 134 -6.57 -17.48 -19.90
N PHE A 135 -6.38 -17.46 -18.58
CA PHE A 135 -7.27 -18.17 -17.66
C PHE A 135 -8.52 -17.34 -17.36
N ASN A 136 -8.56 -16.04 -17.70
CA ASN A 136 -9.75 -15.21 -17.53
C ASN A 136 -10.98 -15.72 -18.28
N ARG A 137 -10.82 -16.54 -19.34
CA ARG A 137 -11.92 -17.24 -20.02
C ARG A 137 -12.60 -18.32 -19.17
N LEU A 138 -12.04 -18.67 -18.03
CA LEU A 138 -12.65 -19.57 -17.04
C LEU A 138 -13.56 -18.81 -16.06
N ASN A 139 -13.61 -17.48 -16.12
CA ASN A 139 -14.54 -16.71 -15.29
C ASN A 139 -15.99 -17.08 -15.65
N SER A 140 -16.77 -17.43 -14.63
CA SER A 140 -18.19 -17.76 -14.72
C SER A 140 -18.95 -17.14 -13.54
N GLU A 141 -20.27 -17.30 -13.51
CA GLU A 141 -21.10 -16.82 -12.39
C GLU A 141 -20.71 -17.48 -11.06
N HIS A 142 -20.20 -18.70 -11.09
CA HIS A 142 -19.86 -19.48 -9.89
C HIS A 142 -18.35 -19.53 -9.62
N MET A 143 -17.50 -19.09 -10.56
CA MET A 143 -16.05 -19.17 -10.42
C MET A 143 -15.34 -17.92 -10.94
N ARG A 144 -14.42 -17.39 -10.15
CA ARG A 144 -13.56 -16.26 -10.52
C ARG A 144 -12.10 -16.64 -10.47
N VAL A 145 -11.35 -16.23 -11.49
CA VAL A 145 -9.91 -16.40 -11.56
C VAL A 145 -9.22 -15.23 -10.87
N SER A 146 -8.26 -15.53 -10.01
CA SER A 146 -7.38 -14.53 -9.40
C SER A 146 -5.91 -14.88 -9.65
N PHE A 147 -5.07 -13.84 -9.58
CA PHE A 147 -3.65 -13.95 -9.87
C PHE A 147 -2.81 -13.55 -8.66
N TYR A 148 -1.79 -14.34 -8.34
CA TYR A 148 -0.76 -13.97 -7.38
C TYR A 148 0.61 -13.94 -8.03
N SER A 149 1.50 -13.10 -7.52
CA SER A 149 2.86 -12.99 -8.04
C SER A 149 3.78 -14.01 -7.38
N VAL A 150 4.66 -14.59 -8.19
CA VAL A 150 5.67 -15.56 -7.72
C VAL A 150 6.80 -14.87 -6.96
N ASN A 151 7.22 -13.69 -7.42
CA ASN A 151 8.27 -12.90 -6.78
C ASN A 151 7.73 -12.29 -5.48
N LYS A 152 8.17 -12.83 -4.34
CA LYS A 152 7.80 -12.33 -3.02
C LYS A 152 8.98 -11.63 -2.37
N LEU A 153 8.75 -10.43 -1.84
CA LEU A 153 9.76 -9.66 -1.09
C LEU A 153 10.47 -10.47 -0.01
N ARG A 154 9.76 -11.40 0.64
CA ARG A 154 10.31 -12.30 1.68
C ARG A 154 11.51 -13.14 1.23
N GLU A 155 11.65 -13.36 -0.08
CA GLU A 155 12.73 -14.18 -0.64
C GLU A 155 14.05 -13.40 -0.66
N PHE A 156 13.97 -12.08 -0.87
CA PHE A 156 15.10 -11.16 -0.88
C PHE A 156 15.35 -10.53 0.49
N ILE A 157 14.28 -10.14 1.18
CA ILE A 157 14.31 -9.49 2.48
C ILE A 157 13.84 -10.51 3.52
N ARG A 158 14.81 -11.20 4.12
CA ARG A 158 14.54 -12.03 5.29
C ARG A 158 14.44 -11.14 6.52
N VAL A 159 13.43 -11.38 7.34
CA VAL A 159 13.40 -10.80 8.69
C VAL A 159 14.64 -11.31 9.41
N HIS A 160 15.46 -10.43 9.95
CA HIS A 160 16.63 -10.77 10.79
C HIS A 160 16.24 -11.38 12.15
N LYS A 161 15.04 -12.00 12.22
CA LYS A 161 14.57 -12.72 13.40
C LYS A 161 14.99 -14.18 13.24
N ASP A 162 15.40 -14.78 14.35
CA ASP A 162 15.76 -16.19 14.35
C ASP A 162 14.55 -17.05 13.97
N PRO A 163 14.68 -17.93 12.96
CA PRO A 163 13.58 -18.77 12.53
C PRO A 163 13.25 -19.78 13.62
N LEU A 164 12.03 -19.68 14.17
CA LEU A 164 11.54 -20.67 15.11
C LEU A 164 10.95 -21.89 14.39
N PRO A 165 11.19 -23.12 14.90
CA PRO A 165 10.53 -24.32 14.41
C PRO A 165 8.99 -24.17 14.43
N ARG A 166 8.29 -24.80 13.48
CA ARG A 166 6.83 -24.64 13.32
C ARG A 166 6.03 -24.92 14.60
N GLY A 167 6.48 -25.88 15.42
CA GLY A 167 5.83 -26.24 16.69
C GLY A 167 6.12 -25.30 17.87
N LYS A 168 7.03 -24.32 17.73
CA LYS A 168 7.48 -23.43 18.82
C LYS A 168 7.10 -21.97 18.59
N LYS A 169 5.97 -21.71 17.91
CA LYS A 169 5.51 -20.35 17.58
C LYS A 169 4.59 -19.74 18.64
N SER A 170 4.12 -20.51 19.62
CA SER A 170 3.27 -20.01 20.71
C SER A 170 4.09 -19.65 21.94
N LYS A 171 3.65 -18.63 22.70
CA LYS A 171 4.26 -18.17 23.96
C LYS A 171 5.75 -17.83 23.87
N VAL A 172 6.18 -17.29 22.73
CA VAL A 172 7.56 -16.86 22.49
C VAL A 172 7.81 -15.55 23.24
N VAL A 173 8.73 -15.56 24.21
CA VAL A 173 9.23 -14.36 24.88
C VAL A 173 10.61 -14.05 24.32
N TYR A 174 10.79 -12.86 23.74
CA TYR A 174 12.10 -12.42 23.26
C TYR A 174 12.93 -11.89 24.43
N LYS A 175 14.11 -12.46 24.63
CA LYS A 175 15.12 -11.91 25.54
C LYS A 175 16.13 -11.12 24.71
N MET A 176 16.19 -9.81 24.91
CA MET A 176 17.23 -8.97 24.33
C MET A 176 18.50 -9.12 25.19
N GLN A 177 19.63 -9.43 24.57
CA GLN A 177 20.92 -9.55 25.25
C GLN A 177 21.85 -8.46 24.71
N GLU A 178 22.23 -7.51 25.56
CA GLU A 178 23.25 -6.51 25.22
C GLU A 178 24.63 -7.17 25.19
N LEU A 179 25.26 -7.18 24.02
CA LEU A 179 26.68 -7.49 23.89
C LEU A 179 27.49 -6.25 24.27
N ARG A 180 28.00 -6.20 25.51
CA ARG A 180 29.10 -5.29 25.85
C ARG A 180 30.34 -5.76 25.08
N ARG A 181 30.78 -4.96 24.11
CA ARG A 181 32.15 -5.06 23.59
C ARG A 181 33.08 -4.56 24.68
N GLU A 182 33.74 -5.48 25.38
CA GLU A 182 34.91 -5.12 26.17
C GLU A 182 36.00 -4.70 25.19
N LEU A 183 36.22 -3.39 25.09
CA LEU A 183 37.46 -2.84 24.55
C LEU A 183 38.56 -3.27 25.52
N CYS A 184 39.35 -4.24 25.11
CA CYS A 184 40.54 -4.67 25.85
C CYS A 184 41.55 -3.50 25.84
N GLY A 185 41.49 -2.66 26.87
CA GLY A 185 42.56 -1.74 27.19
C GLY A 185 43.68 -2.52 27.86
N THR A 186 44.83 -2.61 27.20
CA THR A 186 46.10 -3.00 27.83
C THR A 186 47.04 -1.81 27.71
N ASP A 187 47.06 -1.00 28.76
CA ASP A 187 48.19 -0.12 29.10
C ASP A 187 48.76 -0.67 30.42
N VAL A 188 49.92 -1.35 30.34
CA VAL A 188 51.20 -1.03 31.02
C VAL A 188 52.30 -1.82 30.33
#